data_AF-A0A923KMF1-F1
#
_entry.id   AF-A0A923KMF1-F1
#
_cell.length_a   1.000
_cell.length_b   1.000
_cell.length_c   1.000
_cell.angle_alpha   90.00
_cell.angle_beta   90.00
_cell.angle_gamma   90.00
#
_symmetry.space_group_name_H-M   'P 1'
#
loop_
_entity.id
_entity.type
_entity.pdbx_description
1 polymer ?
#
loop_
_entity_poly.entity_id
_entity_poly.type
_entity_poly.pdbx_seq_one_letter_code
_entity_poly.pdbx_strand_id
1 'polypeptide(L)' 'MSMEDLSHVADMEYSQISRIERGVINTKISTVNALARALEIPVKDLFEF' A
#
# COMPACT_ATOMS: atom_id res chain seq x y z
N MET A 1 -11.04 1.21 -6.14
CA MET A 1 -10.43 2.33 -5.41
C MET A 1 -9.31 2.88 -6.28
N SER A 2 -9.19 4.20 -6.47
CA SER A 2 -8.04 4.79 -7.15
C SER A 2 -6.81 4.83 -6.22
N MET A 3 -5.60 5.05 -6.75
CA MET A 3 -4.41 5.23 -5.91
C MET A 3 -4.52 6.49 -5.02
N GLU A 4 -5.21 7.52 -5.49
CA GLU A 4 -5.46 8.75 -4.72
C GLU A 4 -6.37 8.45 -3.53
N ASP A 5 -7.48 7.72 -3.76
CA ASP A 5 -8.36 7.25 -2.68
C ASP A 5 -7.59 6.39 -1.66
N LEU A 6 -6.75 5.46 -2.12
CA LEU A 6 -5.93 4.62 -1.23
C LEU A 6 -4.95 5.46 -0.41
N SER A 7 -4.39 6.51 -1.00
CA SER A 7 -3.48 7.43 -0.30
C SER A 7 -4.17 8.17 0.84
N HIS A 8 -5.42 8.58 0.63
CA HIS A 8 -6.24 9.19 1.67
C HIS A 8 -6.62 8.20 2.76
N VAL A 9 -7.05 6.99 2.40
CA VAL A 9 -7.47 5.98 3.39
C VAL A 9 -6.28 5.43 4.19
N ALA A 10 -5.11 5.28 3.56
CA ALA A 10 -3.91 4.77 4.22
C ALA A 10 -3.13 5.85 4.99
N ASP A 11 -3.54 7.12 4.92
CA ASP A 11 -2.80 8.28 5.47
C ASP A 11 -1.34 8.31 4.99
N MET A 12 -1.16 8.20 3.68
CA MET A 12 0.14 8.09 3.02
C MET A 12 0.20 9.02 1.82
N GLU A 13 1.40 9.53 1.50
CA GLU A 13 1.56 10.26 0.25
C GLU A 13 1.32 9.37 -0.97
N TYR A 14 0.53 9.88 -1.92
CA TYR A 14 0.30 9.26 -3.23
C TYR A 14 1.62 8.87 -3.92
N SER A 15 2.62 9.75 -3.86
CA SER A 15 3.95 9.54 -4.45
C SER A 15 4.64 8.27 -3.91
N GLN A 16 4.44 7.96 -2.63
CA GLN A 16 5.00 6.80 -1.97
C GLN A 16 4.28 5.52 -2.40
N ILE A 17 2.94 5.52 -2.43
CA ILE A 17 2.15 4.38 -2.90
C ILE A 17 2.48 4.04 -4.35
N SER A 18 2.57 5.07 -5.20
CA SER A 18 2.91 4.94 -6.60
C SER A 18 4.30 4.33 -6.82
N ARG A 19 5.27 4.62 -5.93
CA ARG A 19 6.60 3.99 -5.94
C ARG A 19 6.58 2.54 -5.46
N ILE A 20 5.72 2.21 -4.50
CA ILE A 20 5.54 0.84 -3.99
C ILE A 20 4.95 -0.04 -5.08
N GLU A 21 3.88 0.40 -5.74
CA GLU A 21 3.21 -0.34 -6.83
C GLU A 21 4.19 -0.69 -7.95
N ARG A 22 5.06 0.25 -8.33
CA ARG A 22 6.09 0.04 -9.37
C ARG A 22 7.33 -0.72 -8.87
N GLY A 23 7.40 -1.11 -7.60
CA GLY A 23 8.56 -1.77 -7.01
C GLY A 23 9.85 -0.92 -7.00
N VAL A 24 9.73 0.40 -7.04
CA VAL A 24 10.87 1.34 -7.11
C VAL A 24 11.53 1.53 -5.74
N ILE A 25 10.80 1.29 -4.65
CA ILE A 25 11.31 1.40 -3.28
C ILE A 25 11.04 0.12 -2.50
N ASN A 26 11.99 -0.24 -1.63
CA ASN A 26 11.75 -1.24 -0.61
C ASN A 26 11.03 -0.58 0.57
N THR A 27 9.79 -1.01 0.83
CA THR A 27 8.93 -0.41 1.85
C THR A 27 9.02 -1.18 3.17
N LYS A 28 8.67 -0.52 4.27
CA LYS A 28 8.65 -1.15 5.59
C LYS A 28 7.48 -2.12 5.70
N ILE A 29 7.62 -3.17 6.51
CA ILE A 29 6.52 -4.10 6.84
C ILE A 29 5.33 -3.35 7.45
N SER A 30 5.59 -2.31 8.25
CA SER A 30 4.54 -1.43 8.80
C SER A 30 3.68 -0.77 7.71
N THR A 31 4.31 -0.40 6.59
CA THR A 31 3.63 0.21 5.45
C THR A 31 2.76 -0.81 4.73
N VAL A 32 3.27 -2.04 4.54
CA VAL A 32 2.49 -3.13 3.95
C VAL A 32 1.25 -3.43 4.82
N ASN A 33 1.41 -3.46 6.14
CA ASN A 33 0.30 -3.63 7.07
C ASN A 33 -0.72 -2.48 6.99
N ALA A 34 -0.28 -1.23 6.87
CA ALA A 34 -1.17 -0.08 6.69
C ALA A 34 -1.96 -0.18 5.38
N LEU A 35 -1.30 -0.55 4.27
CA LEU A 35 -1.94 -0.76 2.98
C LEU A 35 -2.96 -1.90 3.02
N ALA A 36 -2.62 -3.04 3.63
CA ALA A 36 -3.54 -4.16 3.77
C ALA A 36 -4.81 -3.78 4.55
N ARG A 37 -4.65 -2.99 5.64
CA ARG A 37 -5.77 -2.47 6.43
C ARG A 37 -6.63 -1.49 5.64
N ALA A 38 -6.02 -0.60 4.85
CA ALA A 38 -6.72 0.35 3.99
C ALA A 38 -7.45 -0.32 2.82
N LEU A 39 -6.92 -1.45 2.33
CA LEU A 39 -7.53 -2.29 1.29
C LEU A 39 -8.56 -3.28 1.84
N GLU A 40 -8.69 -3.40 3.17
CA GLU A 40 -9.57 -4.35 3.84
C GLU A 40 -9.32 -5.81 3.46
N ILE A 41 -8.06 -6.17 3.22
CA ILE A 41 -7.62 -7.54 2.88
C ILE A 41 -6.63 -8.09 3.90
N PRO A 42 -6.53 -9.43 4.05
CA PRO A 42 -5.42 -10.06 4.76
C PRO A 42 -4.07 -9.63 4.19
N VAL A 43 -3.12 -9.30 5.07
CA VAL A 43 -1.78 -8.83 4.65
C VAL A 43 -1.00 -9.84 3.80
N LYS A 44 -1.28 -11.13 3.96
CA LYS A 44 -0.66 -12.22 3.17
C LYS A 44 -1.01 -12.13 1.69
N ASP A 45 -2.18 -11.57 1.36
CA ASP A 45 -2.69 -11.47 -0.01
C ASP A 45 -1.86 -10.47 -0.83
N LEU A 46 -1.13 -9.55 -0.16
CA LEU A 46 -0.13 -8.67 -0.80
C LEU A 46 1.17 -9.38 -1.20
N PHE A 47 1.32 -10.65 -0.82
CA PHE A 47 2.47 -11.50 -1.11
C PHE A 47 2.07 -12.82 -1.78
N GLU A 48 0.86 -12.90 -2.35
CA GLU A 48 0.55 -14.00 -3.27
C GLU A 48 1.25 -13.72 -4.60
N PHE A 49 2.25 -14.53 -4.94
CA PHE A 49 3.05 -14.46 -6.16
C PHE A 49 2.73 -15.63 -7.10
#